data_AF-A0A317PL85-F1
#
_entry.id   AF-A0A317PL85-F1
#
_cell.length_a   1.000
_cell.length_b   1.000
_cell.length_c   1.000
_cell.angle_alpha   90.00
_cell.angle_beta   90.00
_cell.angle_gamma   90.00
#
_symmetry.space_group_name_H-M   'P 1'
#
loop_
_entity.id
_entity.type
_entity.pdbx_description
1 polymer ?
#
loop_
_entity_poly.entity_id
_entity_poly.type
_entity_poly.pdbx_seq_one_letter_code
_entity_poly.pdbx_strand_id
1 'polypeptide(L)'
;MKKLINDPRFAVREMLEGALALAPSLALLAEENVVIRNDLPDAPQRRVAVISGGGAGHEPAHAGYVGPGMLSAAVVGDVFTSPSVDAVLAAVRAVSGPAGALLVVKNYTGDRLNFGLAAEIAREEGIPVEIVIVADDAALASLVAPERRRGIAGTVFIHKLAGAAAERGAPLADIASLARSASSDLRTMGVGLGTCIVPAVGLPSFSLGAEEIEFGLGIHGEKGVRRSAIKPANEIVEEILAVLTGEITPSADKRLAVLVNGLGATPPMELAIVLGHALKSLGGMGFSVSRAWCGNFMTALEMPGVSITLLPLDDRRLQLLDDATPVSAWQGDGQVRLPITIVPGAAAHVDQGVPVPRGPQSDLLRAGALAVADALDGAEAELGDLDGKAGDGDLGASMARGAAAIRNLADRSFATPETLLADLSAGVRRAIAGSSGPFYAAALLRAAGQLRGLDCATEAQWRTAFLAAAQAISDLGGAGRGDRTMLDALLPGHEAWQQATDQGQNPVAAFFAAAAAAHAGAMASATLMPRAGRASYIGDRAIGIPDGGAVAVAIWMKAIAGVLE
;
A
#
# COMPACT_ATOMS: atom_id res chain seq x y z
N MET A 1 -19.21 -6.30 12.55
CA MET A 1 -18.87 -5.09 11.75
C MET A 1 -17.63 -4.45 12.38
N LYS A 2 -16.58 -4.15 11.59
CA LYS A 2 -15.36 -3.48 12.07
C LYS A 2 -15.29 -2.08 11.45
N LYS A 3 -15.82 -1.07 12.15
CA LYS A 3 -15.79 0.33 11.71
C LYS A 3 -15.57 1.23 12.91
N LEU A 4 -14.86 2.34 12.71
CA LEU A 4 -14.65 3.39 13.71
C LEU A 4 -15.77 4.42 13.58
N ILE A 5 -16.95 4.07 14.11
CA ILE A 5 -18.15 4.92 14.10
C ILE A 5 -18.90 4.75 15.43
N ASN A 6 -19.69 5.76 15.80
CA ASN A 6 -20.62 5.68 16.91
C ASN A 6 -21.94 5.03 16.43
N ASP A 7 -22.98 5.83 16.24
CA ASP A 7 -24.26 5.40 15.70
C ASP A 7 -24.26 5.57 14.16
N PRO A 8 -24.53 4.52 13.37
CA PRO A 8 -24.59 4.60 11.91
C PRO A 8 -25.50 5.71 11.37
N ARG A 9 -26.53 6.13 12.11
CA ARG A 9 -27.48 7.18 11.71
C ARG A 9 -26.87 8.59 11.72
N PHE A 10 -25.85 8.81 12.54
CA PHE A 10 -25.17 10.11 12.65
C PHE A 10 -23.79 10.11 12.00
N ALA A 11 -23.33 8.97 11.49
CA ALA A 11 -21.98 8.80 10.95
C ALA A 11 -21.61 9.85 9.89
N VAL A 12 -22.53 10.21 8.98
CA VAL A 12 -22.27 11.25 7.96
C VAL A 12 -22.09 12.62 8.60
N ARG A 13 -22.95 13.00 9.55
CA ARG A 13 -22.87 14.28 10.23
C ARG A 13 -21.58 14.40 11.05
N GLU A 14 -21.29 13.39 11.87
CA GLU A 14 -20.06 13.33 12.69
C GLU A 14 -18.80 13.41 11.81
N MET A 15 -18.80 12.69 10.68
CA MET A 15 -17.72 12.74 9.70
C MET A 15 -17.52 14.15 9.12
N LEU A 16 -18.60 14.83 8.72
CA LEU A 16 -18.52 16.20 8.19
C LEU A 16 -17.99 17.19 9.24
N GLU A 17 -18.50 17.12 10.47
CA GLU A 17 -18.03 17.96 11.57
C GLU A 17 -16.54 17.73 11.87
N GLY A 18 -16.10 16.46 11.88
CA GLY A 18 -14.69 16.11 12.03
C GLY A 18 -13.81 16.60 10.88
N ALA A 19 -14.27 16.47 9.63
CA ALA A 19 -13.54 16.94 8.45
C ALA A 19 -13.40 18.47 8.44
N LEU A 20 -14.45 19.20 8.81
CA LEU A 20 -14.47 20.66 8.81
C LEU A 20 -13.66 21.28 9.96
N ALA A 21 -13.39 20.54 11.04
CA ALA A 21 -12.50 20.99 12.11
C ALA A 21 -11.09 21.35 11.60
N LEU A 22 -10.66 20.80 10.45
CA LEU A 22 -9.39 21.10 9.79
C LEU A 22 -9.51 22.05 8.59
N ALA A 23 -10.72 22.57 8.30
CA ALA A 23 -11.01 23.38 7.12
C ALA A 23 -11.75 24.67 7.48
N PRO A 24 -11.06 25.68 8.07
CA PRO A 24 -11.70 26.91 8.57
C PRO A 24 -12.34 27.78 7.47
N SER A 25 -11.98 27.55 6.20
CA SER A 25 -12.60 28.20 5.04
C SER A 25 -13.93 27.58 4.62
N LEU A 26 -14.39 26.53 5.30
CA LEU A 26 -15.63 25.82 5.00
C LEU A 26 -16.62 25.95 6.16
N ALA A 27 -17.91 25.80 5.85
CA ALA A 27 -18.99 25.77 6.83
C ALA A 27 -19.98 24.64 6.52
N LEU A 28 -20.66 24.17 7.55
CA LEU A 28 -21.72 23.16 7.48
C LEU A 28 -23.06 23.84 7.72
N LEU A 29 -24.05 23.58 6.87
CA LEU A 29 -25.41 24.06 7.13
C LEU A 29 -25.96 23.39 8.40
N ALA A 30 -26.72 24.15 9.20
CA ALA A 30 -27.18 23.69 10.51
C ALA A 30 -28.07 22.45 10.41
N GLU A 31 -29.07 22.51 9.52
CA GLU A 31 -30.12 21.48 9.40
C GLU A 31 -29.82 20.41 8.34
N GLU A 32 -28.81 20.64 7.49
CA GLU A 32 -28.54 19.79 6.33
C GLU A 32 -27.08 19.35 6.29
N ASN A 33 -26.82 18.15 5.75
CA ASN A 33 -25.46 17.65 5.50
C ASN A 33 -24.85 18.29 4.24
N VAL A 34 -24.73 19.61 4.25
CA VAL A 34 -24.25 20.43 3.15
C VAL A 34 -23.02 21.22 3.58
N VAL A 35 -21.89 20.92 2.96
CA VAL A 35 -20.65 21.68 3.13
C VAL A 35 -20.60 22.79 2.10
N ILE A 36 -20.33 24.02 2.54
CA ILE A 36 -20.20 25.20 1.68
C ILE A 36 -18.87 25.91 1.91
N ARG A 37 -18.45 26.69 0.91
CA ARG A 37 -17.43 27.73 1.09
C ARG A 37 -17.91 28.80 2.08
N ASN A 38 -17.08 29.16 3.05
CA ASN A 38 -17.33 30.20 4.04
C ASN A 38 -16.68 31.56 3.69
N ASP A 39 -16.09 31.66 2.50
CA ASP A 39 -15.42 32.86 1.97
C ASP A 39 -16.20 33.51 0.82
N LEU A 40 -17.47 33.13 0.62
CA LEU A 40 -18.30 33.64 -0.47
C LEU A 40 -18.70 35.10 -0.22
N PRO A 41 -18.66 35.98 -1.24
CA PRO A 41 -19.16 37.33 -1.13
C PRO A 41 -20.70 37.36 -1.09
N ASP A 42 -21.27 38.55 -0.91
CA ASP A 42 -22.72 38.77 -1.01
C ASP A 42 -23.27 38.29 -2.36
N ALA A 43 -24.51 37.77 -2.35
CA ALA A 43 -25.12 37.11 -3.51
C ALA A 43 -24.96 37.84 -4.87
N PRO A 44 -25.11 39.18 -4.97
CA PRO A 44 -24.94 39.90 -6.25
C PRO A 44 -23.52 39.83 -6.84
N GLN A 45 -22.50 39.57 -6.01
CA GLN A 45 -21.09 39.52 -6.42
C GLN A 45 -20.59 38.09 -6.61
N ARG A 46 -21.41 37.08 -6.31
CA ARG A 46 -21.03 35.68 -6.44
C ARG A 46 -20.86 35.31 -7.91
N ARG A 47 -19.78 34.59 -8.18
CA ARG A 47 -19.53 33.91 -9.46
C ARG A 47 -20.49 32.73 -9.61
N VAL A 48 -20.44 32.06 -10.76
CA VAL A 48 -21.21 30.82 -10.96
C VAL A 48 -20.83 29.81 -9.88
N ALA A 49 -21.82 29.34 -9.13
CA ALA A 49 -21.59 28.30 -8.14
C ALA A 49 -21.44 26.94 -8.82
N VAL A 50 -20.43 26.15 -8.45
CA VAL A 50 -20.31 24.75 -8.88
C VAL A 50 -20.68 23.85 -7.72
N ILE A 51 -21.75 23.09 -7.85
CA ILE A 51 -22.30 22.26 -6.78
C ILE A 51 -22.30 20.81 -7.21
N SER A 52 -21.89 19.91 -6.32
CA SER A 52 -22.01 18.48 -6.53
C SER A 52 -22.47 17.78 -5.26
N GLY A 53 -22.62 16.46 -5.31
CA GLY A 53 -23.10 15.68 -4.19
C GLY A 53 -23.45 14.25 -4.55
N GLY A 54 -24.18 13.63 -3.63
CA GLY A 54 -24.59 12.23 -3.68
C GLY A 54 -24.49 11.60 -2.30
N GLY A 55 -24.64 10.27 -2.23
CA GLY A 55 -24.45 9.55 -0.98
C GLY A 55 -23.03 9.67 -0.42
N ALA A 56 -22.91 9.61 0.90
CA ALA A 56 -21.64 9.49 1.60
C ALA A 56 -20.98 8.12 1.35
N GLY A 57 -19.73 7.99 1.77
CA GLY A 57 -18.93 6.77 1.61
C GLY A 57 -18.00 6.78 0.40
N HIS A 58 -17.81 7.96 -0.21
CA HIS A 58 -16.89 8.17 -1.33
C HIS A 58 -15.78 9.16 -1.01
N GLU A 59 -15.58 9.46 0.27
CA GLU A 59 -14.67 10.50 0.74
C GLU A 59 -13.26 10.29 0.15
N PRO A 60 -12.59 11.36 -0.34
CA PRO A 60 -12.92 12.76 -0.13
C PRO A 60 -14.08 13.31 -1.00
N ALA A 61 -14.61 12.54 -1.96
CA ALA A 61 -15.74 12.97 -2.76
C ALA A 61 -17.03 13.09 -1.90
N HIS A 62 -17.73 14.23 -1.84
CA HIS A 62 -17.44 15.49 -2.52
C HIS A 62 -17.03 16.63 -1.58
N ALA A 63 -17.25 16.50 -0.28
CA ALA A 63 -16.96 17.55 0.71
C ALA A 63 -15.49 17.99 0.70
N GLY A 64 -14.56 17.06 0.46
CA GLY A 64 -13.13 17.36 0.35
C GLY A 64 -12.77 18.19 -0.87
N TYR A 65 -13.68 18.37 -1.84
CA TYR A 65 -13.48 19.18 -3.05
C TYR A 65 -14.10 20.58 -2.98
N VAL A 66 -14.63 20.98 -1.83
CA VAL A 66 -15.18 22.33 -1.64
C VAL A 66 -14.05 23.32 -1.39
N GLY A 67 -13.99 24.36 -2.21
CA GLY A 67 -12.99 25.43 -2.11
C GLY A 67 -12.76 26.19 -3.43
N PRO A 68 -11.96 27.28 -3.40
CA PRO A 68 -11.61 28.06 -4.58
C PRO A 68 -11.07 27.20 -5.74
N GLY A 69 -11.57 27.43 -6.95
CA GLY A 69 -11.17 26.66 -8.14
C GLY A 69 -11.72 25.23 -8.26
N MET A 70 -12.60 24.78 -7.33
CA MET A 70 -13.34 23.51 -7.42
C MET A 70 -14.82 23.71 -7.06
N LEU A 71 -15.36 23.03 -6.04
CA LEU A 71 -16.78 23.12 -5.67
C LEU A 71 -17.05 24.33 -4.76
N SER A 72 -18.19 24.98 -4.96
CA SER A 72 -18.76 25.97 -4.05
C SER A 72 -19.53 25.32 -2.89
N ALA A 73 -20.16 24.18 -3.16
CA ALA A 73 -20.84 23.36 -2.15
C ALA A 73 -20.82 21.87 -2.52
N ALA A 74 -20.89 21.02 -1.50
CA ALA A 74 -21.10 19.58 -1.61
C ALA A 74 -22.31 19.17 -0.77
N VAL A 75 -23.27 18.49 -1.40
CA VAL A 75 -24.49 17.97 -0.77
C VAL A 75 -24.29 16.49 -0.48
N VAL A 76 -24.26 16.12 0.80
CA VAL A 76 -23.90 14.77 1.24
C VAL A 76 -25.12 14.07 1.82
N GLY A 77 -25.63 13.07 1.11
CA GLY A 77 -26.70 12.20 1.60
C GLY A 77 -26.18 11.14 2.56
N ASP A 78 -27.07 10.26 3.02
CA ASP A 78 -26.68 9.07 3.78
C ASP A 78 -25.72 8.18 2.98
N VAL A 79 -25.07 7.22 3.65
CA VAL A 79 -24.10 6.32 3.00
C VAL A 79 -24.76 5.62 1.80
N PHE A 80 -24.17 5.82 0.62
CA PHE A 80 -24.64 5.32 -0.68
C PHE A 80 -26.09 5.69 -1.05
N THR A 81 -26.65 6.73 -0.45
CA THR A 81 -28.02 7.19 -0.69
C THR A 81 -28.01 8.64 -1.13
N SER A 82 -28.68 8.96 -2.24
CA SER A 82 -28.78 10.32 -2.76
C SER A 82 -29.33 11.30 -1.71
N PRO A 83 -28.82 12.55 -1.61
CA PRO A 83 -29.40 13.56 -0.75
C PRO A 83 -30.82 13.95 -1.19
N SER A 84 -31.58 14.54 -0.27
CA SER A 84 -32.93 15.02 -0.56
C SER A 84 -32.92 16.23 -1.51
N VAL A 85 -34.07 16.46 -2.16
CA VAL A 85 -34.31 17.65 -2.98
C VAL A 85 -34.06 18.93 -2.19
N ASP A 86 -34.56 18.99 -0.96
CA ASP A 86 -34.45 20.16 -0.09
C ASP A 86 -33.01 20.45 0.33
N ALA A 87 -32.19 19.43 0.58
CA ALA A 87 -30.76 19.60 0.86
C ALA A 87 -30.01 20.18 -0.36
N VAL A 88 -30.33 19.71 -1.57
CA VAL A 88 -29.73 20.26 -2.80
C VAL A 88 -30.17 21.70 -3.02
N LEU A 89 -31.46 21.99 -2.84
CA LEU A 89 -32.01 23.34 -2.96
C LEU A 89 -31.43 24.29 -1.91
N ALA A 90 -31.23 23.84 -0.68
CA ALA A 90 -30.57 24.59 0.38
C ALA A 90 -29.13 24.97 -0.02
N ALA A 91 -28.37 24.05 -0.64
CA ALA A 91 -27.05 24.36 -1.16
C ALA A 91 -27.10 25.43 -2.25
N VAL A 92 -27.99 25.29 -3.25
CA VAL A 92 -28.16 26.28 -4.33
C VAL A 92 -28.46 27.67 -3.75
N ARG A 93 -29.43 27.78 -2.84
CA ARG A 93 -29.77 29.04 -2.18
C ARG A 93 -28.60 29.61 -1.38
N ALA A 94 -27.85 28.75 -0.68
CA ALA A 94 -26.75 29.17 0.18
C ALA A 94 -25.58 29.77 -0.62
N VAL A 95 -25.22 29.19 -1.77
CA VAL A 95 -23.96 29.54 -2.48
C VAL A 95 -24.14 30.24 -3.82
N SER A 96 -25.35 30.30 -4.38
CA SER A 96 -25.59 30.93 -5.69
C SER A 96 -25.95 32.42 -5.58
N GLY A 97 -25.87 33.10 -6.72
CA GLY A 97 -26.29 34.49 -6.93
C GLY A 97 -26.85 34.67 -8.35
N PRO A 98 -26.96 35.90 -8.88
CA PRO A 98 -27.49 36.14 -10.23
C PRO A 98 -26.70 35.44 -11.36
N ALA A 99 -25.42 35.12 -11.13
CA ALA A 99 -24.61 34.34 -12.07
C ALA A 99 -25.07 32.88 -12.22
N GLY A 100 -25.85 32.36 -11.26
CA GLY A 100 -26.43 31.03 -11.29
C GLY A 100 -25.54 29.91 -10.72
N ALA A 101 -25.94 28.67 -11.00
CA ALA A 101 -25.32 27.45 -10.48
C ALA A 101 -25.17 26.37 -11.56
N LEU A 102 -24.08 25.63 -11.53
CA LEU A 102 -23.88 24.38 -12.24
C LEU A 102 -23.98 23.21 -11.27
N LEU A 103 -24.92 22.30 -11.49
CA LEU A 103 -25.01 21.04 -10.75
C LEU A 103 -24.25 19.94 -11.51
N VAL A 104 -23.16 19.43 -10.93
CA VAL A 104 -22.40 18.28 -11.43
C VAL A 104 -22.92 17.01 -10.74
N VAL A 105 -23.60 16.15 -11.48
CA VAL A 105 -24.37 15.03 -10.94
C VAL A 105 -23.83 13.71 -11.49
N LYS A 106 -23.45 12.79 -10.61
CA LYS A 106 -23.08 11.42 -11.01
C LYS A 106 -24.31 10.70 -11.56
N ASN A 107 -24.16 9.90 -12.62
CA ASN A 107 -25.32 9.26 -13.28
C ASN A 107 -25.87 8.07 -12.49
N TYR A 108 -26.58 8.39 -11.41
CA TYR A 108 -27.38 7.48 -10.61
C TYR A 108 -28.82 8.00 -10.56
N THR A 109 -29.79 7.08 -10.56
CA THR A 109 -31.21 7.45 -10.66
C THR A 109 -31.65 8.38 -9.53
N GLY A 110 -31.29 8.08 -8.28
CA GLY A 110 -31.61 8.94 -7.13
C GLY A 110 -31.03 10.34 -7.29
N ASP A 111 -29.74 10.43 -7.62
CA ASP A 111 -29.04 11.71 -7.82
C ASP A 111 -29.68 12.53 -8.93
N ARG A 112 -30.01 11.91 -10.07
CA ARG A 112 -30.65 12.61 -11.20
C ARG A 112 -32.02 13.18 -10.85
N LEU A 113 -32.84 12.43 -10.14
CA LEU A 113 -34.18 12.86 -9.78
C LEU A 113 -34.13 13.98 -8.73
N ASN A 114 -33.35 13.81 -7.67
CA ASN A 114 -33.27 14.79 -6.58
C ASN A 114 -32.64 16.11 -7.02
N PHE A 115 -31.51 16.07 -7.73
CA PHE A 115 -30.87 17.28 -8.24
C PHE A 115 -31.65 17.92 -9.39
N GLY A 116 -32.33 17.12 -10.22
CA GLY A 116 -33.20 17.59 -11.29
C GLY A 116 -34.35 18.44 -10.76
N LEU A 117 -35.10 17.91 -9.79
CA LEU A 117 -36.21 18.62 -9.17
C LEU A 117 -35.74 19.86 -8.40
N ALA A 118 -34.62 19.78 -7.67
CA ALA A 118 -34.05 20.95 -6.99
C ALA A 118 -33.67 22.08 -7.98
N ALA A 119 -33.13 21.73 -9.15
CA ALA A 119 -32.84 22.70 -10.20
C ALA A 119 -34.11 23.34 -10.79
N GLU A 120 -35.19 22.58 -10.97
CA GLU A 120 -36.48 23.12 -11.41
C GLU A 120 -37.03 24.14 -10.42
N ILE A 121 -37.03 23.79 -9.13
CA ILE A 121 -37.49 24.70 -8.06
C ILE A 121 -36.60 25.96 -7.99
N ALA A 122 -35.28 25.82 -8.06
CA ALA A 122 -34.36 26.97 -8.03
C ALA A 122 -34.55 27.92 -9.23
N ARG A 123 -34.87 27.39 -10.42
CA ARG A 123 -35.18 28.21 -11.60
C ARG A 123 -36.50 28.98 -11.44
N GLU A 124 -37.52 28.35 -10.86
CA GLU A 124 -38.78 29.04 -10.50
C GLU A 124 -38.53 30.15 -9.46
N GLU A 125 -37.53 29.99 -8.58
CA GLU A 125 -37.06 31.03 -7.64
C GLU A 125 -36.17 32.12 -8.29
N GLY A 126 -35.94 32.04 -9.61
CA GLY A 126 -35.16 33.01 -10.35
C GLY A 126 -33.64 32.81 -10.29
N ILE A 127 -33.15 31.68 -9.78
CA ILE A 127 -31.72 31.32 -9.81
C ILE A 127 -31.45 30.54 -11.11
N PRO A 128 -30.60 31.03 -12.03
CA PRO A 128 -30.24 30.26 -13.21
C PRO A 128 -29.49 28.99 -12.81
N VAL A 129 -29.93 27.82 -13.29
CA VAL A 129 -29.28 26.54 -12.99
C VAL A 129 -29.07 25.72 -14.26
N GLU A 130 -27.88 25.16 -14.44
CA GLU A 130 -27.56 24.14 -15.44
C GLU A 130 -27.19 22.82 -14.77
N ILE A 131 -27.44 21.69 -15.44
CA ILE A 131 -27.08 20.36 -14.95
C ILE A 131 -26.13 19.69 -15.94
N VAL A 132 -25.10 19.04 -15.40
CA VAL A 132 -24.21 18.14 -16.13
C VAL A 132 -24.24 16.77 -15.47
N ILE A 133 -24.59 15.76 -16.25
CA ILE A 133 -24.58 14.36 -15.83
C ILE A 133 -23.25 13.74 -16.22
N VAL A 134 -22.55 13.16 -15.24
CA VAL A 134 -21.30 12.42 -15.47
C VAL A 134 -21.59 10.93 -15.56
N ALA A 135 -21.24 10.31 -16.69
CA ALA A 135 -21.54 8.91 -17.03
C ALA A 135 -20.30 8.21 -17.64
N ASP A 136 -19.20 8.23 -16.90
CA ASP A 136 -17.87 7.88 -17.39
C ASP A 136 -17.50 6.40 -17.29
N ASP A 137 -18.30 5.57 -16.61
CA ASP A 137 -17.98 4.17 -16.38
C ASP A 137 -18.03 3.31 -17.67
N ALA A 138 -16.86 3.05 -18.24
CA ALA A 138 -16.68 2.28 -19.46
C ALA A 138 -16.87 0.78 -19.28
N ALA A 139 -16.94 0.26 -18.05
CA ALA A 139 -17.17 -1.17 -17.83
C ALA A 139 -18.52 -1.63 -18.39
N LEU A 140 -19.50 -0.72 -18.45
CA LEU A 140 -20.85 -0.99 -18.95
C LEU A 140 -21.00 -0.76 -20.46
N ALA A 141 -19.90 -0.51 -21.20
CA ALA A 141 -19.95 -0.08 -22.58
C ALA A 141 -20.69 -1.04 -23.53
N SER A 142 -20.60 -2.35 -23.27
CA SER A 142 -21.28 -3.39 -24.03
C SER A 142 -22.71 -3.69 -23.56
N LEU A 143 -23.13 -3.14 -22.41
CA LEU A 143 -24.39 -3.48 -21.76
C LEU A 143 -25.44 -2.37 -21.91
N VAL A 144 -25.02 -1.11 -21.84
CA VAL A 144 -25.93 0.04 -21.89
C VAL A 144 -25.32 1.19 -22.70
N ALA A 145 -26.21 2.01 -23.26
CA ALA A 145 -25.83 3.24 -23.96
C ALA A 145 -25.07 4.21 -23.02
N PRO A 146 -24.17 5.07 -23.55
CA PRO A 146 -23.35 5.99 -22.76
C PRO A 146 -24.10 6.76 -21.67
N GLU A 147 -25.27 7.30 -21.99
CA GLU A 147 -26.13 8.08 -21.10
C GLU A 147 -26.77 7.28 -19.94
N ARG A 148 -26.60 5.96 -19.92
CA ARG A 148 -27.05 5.06 -18.85
C ARG A 148 -25.90 4.48 -18.03
N ARG A 149 -24.64 4.79 -18.37
CA ARG A 149 -23.46 4.33 -17.63
C ARG A 149 -23.34 5.08 -16.30
N ARG A 150 -22.72 4.46 -15.30
CA ARG A 150 -22.53 5.07 -13.97
C ARG A 150 -21.57 6.27 -14.03
N GLY A 151 -21.72 7.21 -13.12
CA GLY A 151 -20.77 8.31 -12.89
C GLY A 151 -19.85 7.99 -11.72
N ILE A 152 -18.54 7.89 -11.96
CA ILE A 152 -17.55 7.44 -10.97
C ILE A 152 -16.37 8.44 -10.89
N ALA A 153 -15.13 7.96 -10.70
CA ALA A 153 -13.98 8.78 -10.33
C ALA A 153 -13.67 9.92 -11.31
N GLY A 154 -14.04 9.82 -12.59
CA GLY A 154 -13.85 10.88 -13.57
C GLY A 154 -14.66 12.15 -13.28
N THR A 155 -15.69 12.06 -12.44
CA THR A 155 -16.42 13.23 -11.92
C THR A 155 -15.48 14.24 -11.26
N VAL A 156 -14.38 13.81 -10.63
CA VAL A 156 -13.42 14.71 -9.97
C VAL A 156 -12.73 15.65 -10.98
N PHE A 157 -12.46 15.19 -12.21
CA PHE A 157 -11.95 16.07 -13.26
C PHE A 157 -12.98 17.13 -13.66
N ILE A 158 -14.27 16.79 -13.68
CA ILE A 158 -15.35 17.75 -13.98
C ILE A 158 -15.41 18.83 -12.90
N HIS A 159 -15.25 18.47 -11.62
CA HIS A 159 -15.17 19.42 -10.52
C HIS A 159 -14.04 20.42 -10.73
N LYS A 160 -12.83 19.92 -11.07
CA LYS A 160 -11.65 20.78 -11.27
C LYS A 160 -11.82 21.70 -12.47
N LEU A 161 -12.28 21.18 -13.60
CA LEU A 161 -12.45 21.96 -14.83
C LEU A 161 -13.55 23.03 -14.67
N ALA A 162 -14.71 22.65 -14.14
CA ALA A 162 -15.83 23.56 -13.94
C ALA A 162 -15.51 24.62 -12.87
N GLY A 163 -14.92 24.20 -11.75
CA GLY A 163 -14.53 25.09 -10.66
C GLY A 163 -13.48 26.11 -11.06
N ALA A 164 -12.44 25.68 -11.79
CA ALA A 164 -11.42 26.59 -12.31
C ALA A 164 -12.02 27.60 -13.31
N ALA A 165 -12.91 27.15 -14.20
CA ALA A 165 -13.59 28.05 -15.14
C ALA A 165 -14.50 29.06 -14.41
N ALA A 166 -15.21 28.63 -13.36
CA ALA A 166 -16.00 29.50 -12.50
C ALA A 166 -15.13 30.53 -11.75
N GLU A 167 -13.96 30.10 -11.26
CA GLU A 167 -12.99 30.97 -10.58
C GLU A 167 -12.31 31.95 -11.55
N ARG A 168 -12.28 31.66 -12.86
CA ARG A 168 -11.91 32.64 -13.90
C ARG A 168 -13.05 33.61 -14.27
N GLY A 169 -14.24 33.43 -13.69
CA GLY A 169 -15.41 34.27 -13.97
C GLY A 169 -16.14 33.93 -15.28
N ALA A 170 -15.97 32.72 -15.81
CA ALA A 170 -16.69 32.31 -17.01
C ALA A 170 -18.22 32.28 -16.79
N PRO A 171 -19.04 32.55 -17.81
CA PRO A 171 -20.49 32.51 -17.68
C PRO A 171 -21.01 31.07 -17.57
N LEU A 172 -22.18 30.88 -16.94
CA LEU A 172 -22.77 29.57 -16.65
C LEU A 172 -22.85 28.65 -17.89
N ALA A 173 -23.28 29.19 -19.03
CA ALA A 173 -23.41 28.43 -20.27
C ALA A 173 -22.06 27.87 -20.78
N ASP A 174 -20.98 28.64 -20.65
CA ASP A 174 -19.64 28.21 -21.09
C ASP A 174 -19.06 27.14 -20.17
N ILE A 175 -19.32 27.24 -18.86
CA ILE A 175 -18.91 26.24 -17.87
C ILE A 175 -19.70 24.95 -18.10
N ALA A 176 -21.02 25.04 -18.31
CA ALA A 176 -21.86 23.88 -18.61
C ALA A 176 -21.44 23.19 -19.91
N SER A 177 -21.15 23.94 -20.98
CA SER A 177 -20.64 23.40 -22.25
C SER A 177 -19.31 22.68 -22.08
N LEU A 178 -18.35 23.29 -21.38
CA LEU A 178 -17.06 22.68 -21.06
C LEU A 178 -17.22 21.38 -20.28
N ALA A 179 -18.03 21.39 -19.22
CA ALA A 179 -18.24 20.23 -18.35
C ALA A 179 -18.94 19.08 -19.08
N ARG A 180 -19.94 19.37 -19.94
CA ARG A 180 -20.58 18.36 -20.80
C ARG A 180 -19.60 17.72 -21.77
N SER A 181 -18.81 18.56 -22.45
CA SER A 181 -17.81 18.09 -23.41
C SER A 181 -16.70 17.26 -22.74
N ALA A 182 -16.21 17.67 -21.58
CA ALA A 182 -15.24 16.87 -20.84
C ALA A 182 -15.86 15.55 -20.37
N SER A 183 -17.11 15.58 -19.87
CA SER A 183 -17.80 14.37 -19.41
C SER A 183 -18.11 13.39 -20.55
N SER A 184 -18.34 13.85 -21.77
CA SER A 184 -18.57 12.96 -22.91
C SER A 184 -17.30 12.24 -23.37
N ASP A 185 -16.13 12.85 -23.13
CA ASP A 185 -14.85 12.39 -23.65
C ASP A 185 -14.09 11.49 -22.67
N LEU A 186 -14.31 11.68 -21.37
CA LEU A 186 -13.57 10.94 -20.34
C LEU A 186 -14.17 9.56 -20.07
N ARG A 187 -13.32 8.59 -19.73
CA ARG A 187 -13.71 7.20 -19.44
C ARG A 187 -13.00 6.69 -18.21
N THR A 188 -13.72 5.93 -17.39
CA THR A 188 -13.21 5.30 -16.18
C THR A 188 -13.59 3.83 -16.13
N MET A 189 -12.70 2.99 -15.63
CA MET A 189 -12.99 1.59 -15.35
C MET A 189 -12.17 1.15 -14.15
N GLY A 190 -12.75 0.33 -13.29
CA GLY A 190 -12.08 -0.19 -12.11
C GLY A 190 -12.20 -1.69 -11.93
N VAL A 191 -11.52 -2.17 -10.91
CA VAL A 191 -11.48 -3.56 -10.46
C VAL A 191 -11.51 -3.57 -8.94
N GLY A 192 -12.33 -4.45 -8.37
CA GLY A 192 -12.42 -4.72 -6.95
C GLY A 192 -11.72 -6.03 -6.60
N LEU A 193 -10.94 -6.01 -5.53
CA LEU A 193 -10.30 -7.19 -4.91
C LEU A 193 -11.13 -7.71 -3.72
N GLY A 194 -12.25 -7.05 -3.44
CA GLY A 194 -13.14 -7.32 -2.32
C GLY A 194 -14.36 -6.40 -2.42
N THR A 195 -15.14 -6.33 -1.35
CA THR A 195 -16.29 -5.42 -1.23
C THR A 195 -16.13 -4.50 -0.04
N CYS A 196 -17.05 -3.56 0.13
CA CYS A 196 -17.21 -2.74 1.32
C CYS A 196 -18.42 -3.17 2.15
N ILE A 197 -18.49 -2.66 3.38
CA ILE A 197 -19.63 -2.87 4.28
C ILE A 197 -20.34 -1.54 4.48
N VAL A 198 -21.63 -1.46 4.19
CA VAL A 198 -22.43 -0.27 4.51
C VAL A 198 -22.71 -0.25 6.02
N PRO A 199 -22.38 0.82 6.77
CA PRO A 199 -22.57 0.90 8.22
C PRO A 199 -23.99 0.55 8.70
N ALA A 200 -25.02 1.01 7.98
CA ALA A 200 -26.41 0.74 8.35
C ALA A 200 -26.83 -0.73 8.15
N VAL A 201 -26.15 -1.46 7.25
CA VAL A 201 -26.46 -2.87 6.92
C VAL A 201 -25.61 -3.83 7.75
N GLY A 202 -24.33 -3.50 7.96
CA GLY A 202 -23.38 -4.29 8.77
C GLY A 202 -22.90 -5.59 8.15
N LEU A 203 -23.35 -5.93 6.95
CA LEU A 203 -22.92 -7.07 6.15
C LEU A 203 -22.34 -6.61 4.80
N PRO A 204 -21.39 -7.39 4.23
CA PRO A 204 -20.90 -7.14 2.88
C PRO A 204 -22.02 -7.25 1.83
N SER A 205 -22.03 -6.38 0.81
CA SER A 205 -23.09 -6.38 -0.23
C SER A 205 -23.06 -7.62 -1.13
N PHE A 206 -21.88 -8.22 -1.30
CA PHE A 206 -21.63 -9.51 -1.95
C PHE A 206 -20.29 -10.07 -1.45
N SER A 207 -19.90 -11.27 -1.87
CA SER A 207 -18.60 -11.86 -1.54
C SER A 207 -17.81 -12.22 -2.80
N LEU A 208 -16.49 -12.15 -2.66
CA LEU A 208 -15.52 -12.72 -3.60
C LEU A 208 -14.78 -13.87 -2.91
N GLY A 209 -14.42 -14.90 -3.67
CA GLY A 209 -13.54 -15.97 -3.22
C GLY A 209 -12.11 -15.47 -2.93
N ALA A 210 -11.28 -16.30 -2.30
CA ALA A 210 -9.91 -15.92 -1.89
C ALA A 210 -9.00 -15.47 -3.05
N GLU A 211 -9.25 -15.96 -4.27
CA GLU A 211 -8.52 -15.60 -5.48
C GLU A 211 -9.40 -14.86 -6.50
N GLU A 212 -10.62 -14.48 -6.13
CA GLU A 212 -11.58 -13.88 -7.06
C GLU A 212 -11.48 -12.35 -7.01
N ILE A 213 -11.40 -11.74 -8.19
CA ILE A 213 -11.51 -10.31 -8.41
C ILE A 213 -12.70 -10.02 -9.32
N GLU A 214 -13.22 -8.80 -9.28
CA GLU A 214 -14.36 -8.42 -10.11
C GLU A 214 -14.05 -7.12 -10.86
N PHE A 215 -14.33 -7.08 -12.16
CA PHE A 215 -14.12 -5.93 -13.03
C PHE A 215 -15.40 -5.12 -13.17
N GLY A 216 -15.26 -3.80 -13.15
CA GLY A 216 -16.36 -2.87 -13.36
C GLY A 216 -17.33 -2.80 -12.19
N LEU A 217 -16.88 -2.96 -10.94
CA LEU A 217 -17.75 -2.72 -9.78
C LEU A 217 -18.18 -1.26 -9.75
N GLY A 218 -19.38 -1.04 -9.24
CA GLY A 218 -19.84 0.32 -8.95
C GLY A 218 -19.30 0.80 -7.62
N ILE A 219 -19.36 2.13 -7.41
CA ILE A 219 -18.85 2.76 -6.18
C ILE A 219 -19.76 2.52 -4.96
N HIS A 220 -20.99 2.02 -5.12
CA HIS A 220 -21.89 1.69 -4.02
C HIS A 220 -21.88 0.19 -3.67
N GLY A 221 -20.85 -0.53 -4.10
CA GLY A 221 -20.76 -1.98 -3.93
C GLY A 221 -21.71 -2.76 -4.85
N GLU A 222 -22.13 -2.17 -5.98
CA GLU A 222 -22.83 -2.89 -7.03
C GLU A 222 -21.91 -3.90 -7.71
N LYS A 223 -22.47 -5.05 -8.07
CA LYS A 223 -21.75 -6.08 -8.83
C LYS A 223 -21.16 -5.51 -10.11
N GLY A 224 -20.00 -6.04 -10.47
CA GLY A 224 -19.33 -5.73 -11.70
C GLY A 224 -19.91 -6.48 -12.89
N VAL A 225 -19.25 -6.31 -14.03
CA VAL A 225 -19.66 -6.94 -15.29
C VAL A 225 -19.03 -8.31 -15.49
N ARG A 226 -17.92 -8.60 -14.80
CA ARG A 226 -17.16 -9.84 -14.96
C ARG A 226 -16.30 -10.16 -13.74
N ARG A 227 -16.36 -11.41 -13.29
CA ARG A 227 -15.45 -11.97 -12.28
C ARG A 227 -14.29 -12.71 -12.95
N SER A 228 -13.14 -12.75 -12.28
CA SER A 228 -11.95 -13.46 -12.75
C SER A 228 -11.07 -13.89 -11.57
N ALA A 229 -10.12 -14.78 -11.80
CA ALA A 229 -9.06 -15.03 -10.83
C ALA A 229 -8.09 -13.83 -10.80
N ILE A 230 -7.46 -13.59 -9.66
CA ILE A 230 -6.43 -12.55 -9.51
C ILE A 230 -5.24 -12.83 -10.44
N LYS A 231 -4.68 -11.76 -11.01
CA LYS A 231 -3.56 -11.80 -11.96
C LYS A 231 -2.47 -10.82 -11.52
N PRO A 232 -1.24 -10.91 -12.07
CA PRO A 232 -0.24 -9.86 -11.90
C PRO A 232 -0.81 -8.48 -12.24
N ALA A 233 -0.46 -7.46 -11.43
CA ALA A 233 -1.03 -6.11 -11.56
C ALA A 233 -0.94 -5.53 -12.97
N ASN A 234 0.18 -5.77 -13.67
CA ASN A 234 0.37 -5.34 -15.05
C ASN A 234 -0.72 -5.87 -16.00
N GLU A 235 -1.08 -7.15 -15.89
CA GLU A 235 -2.12 -7.75 -16.75
C GLU A 235 -3.51 -7.15 -16.47
N ILE A 236 -3.81 -6.89 -15.19
CA ILE A 236 -5.07 -6.23 -14.79
C ILE A 236 -5.13 -4.81 -15.38
N VAL A 237 -4.02 -4.07 -15.33
CA VAL A 237 -3.94 -2.71 -15.90
C VAL A 237 -4.10 -2.75 -17.42
N GLU A 238 -3.49 -3.71 -18.13
CA GLU A 238 -3.67 -3.86 -19.57
C GLU A 238 -5.14 -4.17 -19.94
N GLU A 239 -5.84 -5.01 -19.17
CA GLU A 239 -7.27 -5.27 -19.39
C GLU A 239 -8.13 -4.01 -19.20
N ILE A 240 -7.84 -3.20 -18.19
CA ILE A 240 -8.51 -1.92 -17.95
C ILE A 240 -8.23 -0.94 -19.10
N LEU A 241 -6.96 -0.76 -19.46
CA LEU A 241 -6.56 0.18 -20.52
C LEU A 241 -7.09 -0.23 -21.90
N ALA A 242 -7.21 -1.52 -22.20
CA ALA A 242 -7.79 -1.98 -23.46
C ALA A 242 -9.24 -1.51 -23.62
N VAL A 243 -10.06 -1.59 -22.56
CA VAL A 243 -11.44 -1.06 -22.58
C VAL A 243 -11.43 0.45 -22.68
N LEU A 244 -10.63 1.15 -21.87
CA LEU A 244 -10.62 2.60 -21.82
C LEU A 244 -10.16 3.23 -23.14
N THR A 245 -9.07 2.73 -23.72
CA THR A 245 -8.52 3.25 -24.99
C THR A 245 -9.40 2.95 -26.19
N GLY A 246 -10.21 1.88 -26.14
CA GLY A 246 -11.23 1.59 -27.16
C GLY A 246 -12.46 2.49 -27.08
N GLU A 247 -12.74 3.09 -25.91
CA GLU A 247 -13.93 3.90 -25.65
C GLU A 247 -13.70 5.41 -25.67
N ILE A 248 -12.44 5.86 -25.68
CA ILE A 248 -12.09 7.28 -25.83
C ILE A 248 -11.84 7.64 -27.29
N THR A 249 -12.20 8.87 -27.66
CA THR A 249 -11.73 9.50 -28.89
C THR A 249 -10.50 10.34 -28.55
N PRO A 250 -9.30 9.99 -29.04
CA PRO A 250 -8.09 10.76 -28.73
C PRO A 250 -8.15 12.17 -29.35
N SER A 251 -7.52 13.14 -28.68
CA SER A 251 -7.19 14.42 -29.30
C SER A 251 -6.20 14.22 -30.45
N ALA A 252 -6.05 15.23 -31.32
CA ALA A 252 -5.15 15.15 -32.48
C ALA A 252 -3.69 14.83 -32.11
N ASP A 253 -3.24 15.31 -30.94
CA ASP A 253 -1.91 15.06 -30.36
C ASP A 253 -1.89 13.93 -29.33
N LYS A 254 -3.02 13.22 -29.16
CA LYS A 254 -3.21 12.12 -28.20
C LYS A 254 -2.81 12.48 -26.76
N ARG A 255 -2.99 13.73 -26.35
CA ARG A 255 -2.71 14.18 -24.98
C ARG A 255 -3.79 13.69 -24.00
N LEU A 256 -3.35 13.15 -22.87
CA LEU A 256 -4.22 12.65 -21.81
C LEU A 256 -3.86 13.24 -20.44
N ALA A 257 -4.88 13.39 -19.59
CA ALA A 257 -4.75 13.35 -18.15
C ALA A 257 -5.20 11.97 -17.64
N VAL A 258 -4.49 11.44 -16.64
CA VAL A 258 -4.76 10.13 -16.04
C VAL A 258 -5.07 10.28 -14.54
N LEU A 259 -6.06 9.54 -14.05
CA LEU A 259 -6.32 9.41 -12.62
C LEU A 259 -6.27 7.93 -12.22
N VAL A 260 -5.33 7.56 -11.36
CA VAL A 260 -5.31 6.26 -10.69
C VAL A 260 -5.93 6.43 -9.31
N ASN A 261 -7.16 5.97 -9.15
CA ASN A 261 -7.97 6.16 -7.97
C ASN A 261 -8.10 4.85 -7.17
N GLY A 262 -7.68 4.85 -5.91
CA GLY A 262 -7.97 3.77 -4.97
C GLY A 262 -9.41 3.81 -4.48
N LEU A 263 -10.02 2.63 -4.33
CA LEU A 263 -11.42 2.50 -3.89
C LEU A 263 -11.60 2.51 -2.37
N GLY A 264 -10.51 2.71 -1.60
CA GLY A 264 -10.54 2.76 -0.14
C GLY A 264 -9.31 2.10 0.49
N ALA A 265 -9.31 0.77 0.53
CA ALA A 265 -8.32 -0.01 1.29
C ALA A 265 -7.07 -0.43 0.49
N THR A 266 -6.90 0.01 -0.76
CA THR A 266 -5.70 -0.29 -1.55
C THR A 266 -4.52 0.58 -1.11
N PRO A 267 -3.39 0.01 -0.67
CA PRO A 267 -2.23 0.76 -0.21
C PRO A 267 -1.61 1.64 -1.31
N PRO A 268 -0.99 2.79 -0.96
CA PRO A 268 -0.29 3.66 -1.92
C PRO A 268 0.79 2.94 -2.76
N MET A 269 1.45 1.92 -2.19
CA MET A 269 2.42 1.10 -2.90
C MET A 269 1.81 0.39 -4.12
N GLU A 270 0.63 -0.20 -3.96
CA GLU A 270 -0.08 -0.89 -5.06
C GLU A 270 -0.56 0.11 -6.11
N LEU A 271 -1.09 1.26 -5.69
CA LEU A 271 -1.48 2.33 -6.60
C LEU A 271 -0.29 2.88 -7.41
N ALA A 272 0.91 2.97 -6.81
CA ALA A 272 2.12 3.37 -7.50
C ALA A 272 2.57 2.35 -8.56
N ILE A 273 2.42 1.05 -8.29
CA ILE A 273 2.66 -0.02 -9.26
C ILE A 273 1.69 0.12 -10.46
N VAL A 274 0.40 0.32 -10.17
CA VAL A 274 -0.64 0.54 -11.20
C VAL A 274 -0.32 1.77 -12.05
N LEU A 275 0.01 2.91 -11.43
CA LEU A 275 0.38 4.13 -12.13
C LEU A 275 1.61 3.92 -13.02
N GLY A 276 2.68 3.33 -12.49
CA GLY A 276 3.91 3.09 -13.22
C GLY A 276 3.69 2.26 -14.48
N HIS A 277 2.87 1.21 -14.38
CA HIS A 277 2.51 0.41 -15.54
C HIS A 277 1.59 1.16 -16.52
N ALA A 278 0.54 1.82 -16.01
CA ALA A 278 -0.41 2.54 -16.86
C ALA A 278 0.26 3.62 -17.72
N LEU A 279 1.17 4.40 -17.13
CA LEU A 279 1.92 5.42 -17.87
C LEU A 279 2.82 4.82 -18.95
N LYS A 280 3.49 3.69 -18.66
CA LYS A 280 4.33 2.98 -19.61
C LYS A 280 3.51 2.42 -20.78
N SER A 281 2.38 1.78 -20.50
CA SER A 281 1.52 1.15 -21.51
C SER A 281 0.85 2.20 -22.41
N LEU A 282 0.33 3.29 -21.84
CA LEU A 282 -0.22 4.42 -22.61
C LEU A 282 0.84 5.05 -23.53
N GLY A 283 2.07 5.23 -23.04
CA GLY A 283 3.20 5.70 -23.86
C GLY A 283 3.53 4.74 -25.01
N GLY A 284 3.51 3.43 -24.76
CA GLY A 284 3.67 2.38 -25.79
C GLY A 284 2.56 2.37 -26.85
N MET A 285 1.35 2.78 -26.49
CA MET A 285 0.21 2.97 -27.40
C MET A 285 0.23 4.32 -28.15
N GLY A 286 1.25 5.16 -27.89
CA GLY A 286 1.45 6.46 -28.53
C GLY A 286 0.64 7.61 -27.94
N PHE A 287 0.10 7.47 -26.73
CA PHE A 287 -0.50 8.59 -25.99
C PHE A 287 0.56 9.41 -25.27
N SER A 288 0.31 10.72 -25.15
CA SER A 288 1.15 11.65 -24.37
C SER A 288 0.45 11.99 -23.06
N VAL A 289 0.84 11.34 -21.96
CA VAL A 289 0.26 11.64 -20.65
C VAL A 289 0.89 12.93 -20.10
N SER A 290 0.13 14.03 -20.19
CA SER A 290 0.59 15.35 -19.76
C SER A 290 0.41 15.56 -18.26
N ARG A 291 -0.63 14.95 -17.67
CA ARG A 291 -0.89 15.01 -16.24
C ARG A 291 -1.32 13.65 -15.69
N ALA A 292 -0.93 13.34 -14.47
CA ALA A 292 -1.40 12.16 -13.76
C ALA A 292 -1.53 12.40 -12.26
N TRP A 293 -2.58 11.83 -11.67
CA TRP A 293 -2.83 11.83 -10.22
C TRP A 293 -3.01 10.39 -9.74
N CYS A 294 -2.56 10.10 -8.52
CA CYS A 294 -2.58 8.76 -7.94
C CYS A 294 -2.84 8.82 -6.43
N GLY A 295 -3.87 8.10 -5.96
CA GLY A 295 -4.34 8.18 -4.57
C GLY A 295 -5.83 7.88 -4.43
N ASN A 296 -6.44 8.26 -3.31
CA ASN A 296 -7.87 8.09 -3.07
C ASN A 296 -8.60 9.40 -3.37
N PHE A 297 -9.38 9.44 -4.46
CA PHE A 297 -10.10 10.62 -4.93
C PHE A 297 -11.63 10.43 -4.88
N MET A 298 -12.10 9.23 -5.23
CA MET A 298 -13.49 8.83 -5.06
C MET A 298 -13.51 7.38 -4.61
N THR A 299 -13.66 7.18 -3.31
CA THR A 299 -13.61 5.86 -2.69
C THR A 299 -14.97 5.17 -2.75
N ALA A 300 -15.02 3.98 -2.17
CA ALA A 300 -16.22 3.24 -1.86
C ALA A 300 -16.00 2.57 -0.50
N LEU A 301 -16.01 3.40 0.54
CA LEU A 301 -15.67 3.05 1.91
C LEU A 301 -14.31 2.34 2.00
N GLU A 302 -14.26 1.13 2.55
CA GLU A 302 -13.06 0.30 2.68
C GLU A 302 -12.84 -0.67 1.51
N MET A 303 -13.51 -0.50 0.36
CA MET A 303 -13.36 -1.44 -0.75
C MET A 303 -11.89 -1.51 -1.22
N PRO A 304 -11.24 -2.70 -1.21
CA PRO A 304 -9.95 -2.86 -1.82
C PRO A 304 -10.13 -2.96 -3.34
N GLY A 305 -9.45 -2.09 -4.08
CA GLY A 305 -9.53 -2.00 -5.53
C GLY A 305 -9.03 -0.67 -6.07
N VAL A 306 -9.00 -0.57 -7.39
CA VAL A 306 -8.48 0.59 -8.11
C VAL A 306 -9.33 0.88 -9.35
N SER A 307 -9.41 2.14 -9.75
CA SER A 307 -9.95 2.58 -11.03
C SER A 307 -8.98 3.48 -11.77
N ILE A 308 -8.96 3.38 -13.09
CA ILE A 308 -8.19 4.28 -13.96
C ILE A 308 -9.18 5.13 -14.75
N THR A 309 -8.97 6.44 -14.76
CA THR A 309 -9.68 7.39 -15.63
C THR A 309 -8.73 7.95 -16.68
N LEU A 310 -9.19 8.03 -17.93
CA LEU A 310 -8.53 8.76 -19.01
C LEU A 310 -9.38 9.97 -19.40
N LEU A 311 -8.78 11.15 -19.44
CA LEU A 311 -9.38 12.39 -19.94
C LEU A 311 -8.56 12.90 -21.14
N PRO A 312 -9.12 12.90 -22.36
CA PRO A 312 -8.53 13.58 -23.51
C PRO A 312 -8.36 15.09 -23.25
N LEU A 313 -7.17 15.61 -23.53
CA LEU A 313 -6.82 17.01 -23.28
C LEU A 313 -6.77 17.83 -24.56
N ASP A 314 -7.33 19.03 -24.46
CA ASP A 314 -7.01 20.18 -25.29
C ASP A 314 -6.27 21.23 -24.42
N ASP A 315 -5.82 22.32 -25.04
CA ASP A 315 -5.09 23.38 -24.34
C ASP A 315 -5.93 24.04 -23.24
N ARG A 316 -7.25 24.17 -23.44
CA ARG A 316 -8.15 24.79 -22.45
C ARG A 316 -8.27 23.91 -21.22
N ARG A 317 -8.51 22.60 -21.39
CA ARG A 317 -8.61 21.62 -20.31
C ARG A 317 -7.30 21.53 -19.55
N LEU A 318 -6.15 21.49 -20.24
CA LEU A 318 -4.84 21.46 -19.60
C LEU A 318 -4.62 22.71 -18.73
N GLN A 319 -4.87 23.91 -19.25
CA GLN A 319 -4.74 25.15 -18.48
C GLN A 319 -5.65 25.18 -17.24
N LEU A 320 -6.88 24.68 -17.34
CA LEU A 320 -7.82 24.64 -16.21
C LEU A 320 -7.44 23.60 -15.16
N LEU A 321 -6.85 22.47 -15.57
CA LEU A 321 -6.27 21.50 -14.62
C LEU A 321 -5.08 22.11 -13.86
N ASP A 322 -4.26 22.91 -14.54
CA ASP A 322 -3.07 23.57 -13.99
C ASP A 322 -3.38 24.76 -13.07
N ASP A 323 -4.60 25.30 -13.11
CA ASP A 323 -4.99 26.38 -12.20
C ASP A 323 -4.85 25.95 -10.74
N ALA A 324 -4.15 26.75 -9.95
CA ALA A 324 -3.94 26.47 -8.53
C ALA A 324 -5.27 26.47 -7.76
N THR A 325 -5.37 25.56 -6.79
CA THR A 325 -6.48 25.49 -5.84
C THR A 325 -5.94 25.12 -4.46
N PRO A 326 -6.45 25.71 -3.37
CA PRO A 326 -6.05 25.33 -2.01
C PRO A 326 -6.75 24.05 -1.51
N VAL A 327 -7.59 23.42 -2.34
CA VAL A 327 -8.35 22.21 -1.99
C VAL A 327 -7.41 21.02 -1.80
N SER A 328 -7.26 20.56 -0.56
CA SER A 328 -6.27 19.55 -0.16
C SER A 328 -6.54 18.15 -0.74
N ALA A 329 -7.79 17.84 -1.10
CA ALA A 329 -8.13 16.59 -1.78
C ALA A 329 -7.66 16.55 -3.25
N TRP A 330 -7.31 17.70 -3.84
CA TRP A 330 -6.69 17.80 -5.16
C TRP A 330 -5.17 17.93 -5.00
N GLN A 331 -4.51 16.79 -4.80
CA GLN A 331 -3.10 16.75 -4.40
C GLN A 331 -2.14 16.98 -5.58
N GLY A 332 -1.22 17.93 -5.43
CA GLY A 332 -0.12 18.16 -6.37
C GLY A 332 -0.54 18.78 -7.70
N ASP A 333 0.46 19.03 -8.55
CA ASP A 333 0.28 19.64 -9.88
C ASP A 333 0.10 18.61 -11.01
N GLY A 334 0.13 17.32 -10.66
CA GLY A 334 -0.05 16.20 -11.58
C GLY A 334 1.07 16.06 -12.62
N GLN A 335 2.24 16.70 -12.46
CA GLN A 335 3.31 16.61 -13.45
C GLN A 335 3.84 15.18 -13.62
N VAL A 336 3.95 14.75 -14.88
CA VAL A 336 4.55 13.46 -15.24
C VAL A 336 5.97 13.67 -15.76
N ARG A 337 6.94 12.91 -15.23
CA ARG A 337 8.34 12.91 -15.68
C ARG A 337 8.76 11.50 -16.09
N LEU A 338 8.85 11.27 -17.39
CA LEU A 338 9.33 10.03 -17.97
C LEU A 338 10.42 10.31 -19.02
N PRO A 339 11.53 9.55 -19.04
CA PRO A 339 11.90 8.52 -18.07
C PRO A 339 12.20 9.12 -16.68
N ILE A 340 12.03 8.30 -15.63
CA ILE A 340 12.44 8.71 -14.28
C ILE A 340 13.96 8.85 -14.20
N THR A 341 14.44 9.76 -13.35
CA THR A 341 15.88 9.89 -13.07
C THR A 341 16.32 8.79 -12.10
N ILE A 342 17.17 7.88 -12.57
CA ILE A 342 17.83 6.85 -11.75
C ILE A 342 19.32 7.24 -11.63
N VAL A 343 19.80 7.40 -10.40
CA VAL A 343 21.19 7.75 -10.10
C VAL A 343 21.91 6.52 -9.58
N PRO A 344 23.12 6.19 -10.09
CA PRO A 344 23.87 5.05 -9.57
C PRO A 344 24.24 5.27 -8.10
N GLY A 345 24.10 4.23 -7.28
CA GLY A 345 24.68 4.22 -5.93
C GLY A 345 26.21 4.25 -6.01
N ALA A 346 26.87 4.73 -4.94
CA ALA A 346 28.32 4.63 -4.83
C ALA A 346 28.72 3.15 -4.97
N ALA A 347 29.65 2.86 -5.89
CA ALA A 347 30.10 1.49 -6.12
C ALA A 347 30.58 0.89 -4.79
N ALA A 348 29.94 -0.19 -4.35
CA ALA A 348 30.47 -0.97 -3.25
C ALA A 348 31.87 -1.44 -3.68
N HIS A 349 32.90 -1.15 -2.88
CA HIS A 349 34.21 -1.76 -3.07
C HIS A 349 34.01 -3.28 -3.02
N VAL A 350 34.03 -3.91 -4.19
CA VAL A 350 34.16 -5.37 -4.29
C VAL A 350 35.61 -5.62 -3.95
N ASP A 351 35.89 -5.83 -2.67
CA ASP A 351 37.17 -6.34 -2.26
C ASP A 351 37.31 -7.73 -2.88
N GLN A 352 38.07 -7.82 -3.97
CA GLN A 352 38.34 -9.11 -4.60
C GLN A 352 39.09 -10.04 -3.65
N GLY A 353 39.59 -9.53 -2.51
CA GLY A 353 40.28 -10.28 -1.49
C GLY A 353 41.63 -10.76 -2.02
N VAL A 354 42.62 -10.80 -1.13
CA VAL A 354 43.87 -11.51 -1.46
C VAL A 354 43.53 -13.00 -1.59
N PRO A 355 44.06 -13.72 -2.59
CA PRO A 355 43.88 -15.18 -2.67
C PRO A 355 44.31 -15.84 -1.36
N VAL A 356 43.39 -16.53 -0.69
CA VAL A 356 43.66 -17.30 0.53
C VAL A 356 43.84 -18.78 0.14
N PRO A 357 44.98 -19.42 0.48
CA PRO A 357 45.16 -20.84 0.25
C PRO A 357 44.08 -21.69 0.92
N ARG A 358 43.65 -22.77 0.27
CA ARG A 358 42.67 -23.69 0.85
C ARG A 358 43.28 -24.41 2.06
N GLY A 359 42.67 -24.21 3.23
CA GLY A 359 43.03 -24.89 4.46
C GLY A 359 42.46 -26.32 4.55
N PRO A 360 42.92 -27.14 5.51
CA PRO A 360 42.51 -28.54 5.66
C PRO A 360 41.00 -28.76 5.88
N GLN A 361 40.28 -27.77 6.39
CA GLN A 361 38.84 -27.85 6.66
C GLN A 361 37.96 -27.30 5.52
N SER A 362 38.55 -26.89 4.40
CA SER A 362 37.85 -26.13 3.35
C SER A 362 36.59 -26.82 2.80
N ASP A 363 36.66 -28.13 2.55
CA ASP A 363 35.50 -28.88 2.02
C ASP A 363 34.38 -29.01 3.06
N LEU A 364 34.75 -29.23 4.32
CA LEU A 364 33.80 -29.30 5.43
C LEU A 364 33.11 -27.95 5.68
N LEU A 365 33.87 -26.86 5.62
CA LEU A 365 33.37 -25.49 5.72
C LEU A 365 32.35 -25.18 4.61
N ARG A 366 32.66 -25.58 3.37
CA ARG A 366 31.75 -25.43 2.23
C ARG A 366 30.48 -26.25 2.39
N ALA A 367 30.62 -27.53 2.75
CA ALA A 367 29.48 -28.42 2.96
C ALA A 367 28.56 -27.90 4.07
N GLY A 368 29.12 -27.48 5.20
CA GLY A 368 28.36 -26.92 6.32
C GLY A 368 27.62 -25.64 5.94
N ALA A 369 28.27 -24.70 5.27
CA ALA A 369 27.63 -23.45 4.84
C ALA A 369 26.47 -23.70 3.86
N LEU A 370 26.65 -24.59 2.89
CA LEU A 370 25.59 -24.92 1.92
C LEU A 370 24.43 -25.69 2.58
N ALA A 371 24.71 -26.60 3.50
CA ALA A 371 23.66 -27.29 4.27
C ALA A 371 22.84 -26.32 5.12
N VAL A 372 23.48 -25.32 5.74
CA VAL A 372 22.78 -24.23 6.44
C VAL A 372 21.90 -23.42 5.48
N ALA A 373 22.40 -23.09 4.29
CA ALA A 373 21.62 -22.37 3.30
C ALA A 373 20.36 -23.17 2.90
N ASP A 374 20.51 -24.48 2.60
CA ASP A 374 19.39 -25.34 2.23
C ASP A 374 18.36 -25.48 3.35
N ALA A 375 18.82 -25.61 4.61
CA ALA A 375 17.93 -25.73 5.75
C ALA A 375 17.14 -24.44 6.04
N LEU A 376 17.77 -23.26 5.93
CA LEU A 376 17.10 -21.98 6.15
C LEU A 376 16.10 -21.66 5.04
N ASP A 377 16.43 -21.97 3.80
CA ASP A 377 15.57 -21.78 2.63
C ASP A 377 14.33 -22.71 2.71
N GLY A 378 14.54 -23.97 3.09
CA GLY A 378 13.45 -24.94 3.29
C GLY A 378 12.52 -24.61 4.46
N ALA A 379 12.96 -23.77 5.40
CA ALA A 379 12.19 -23.36 6.57
C ALA A 379 11.48 -22.01 6.41
N GLU A 380 11.49 -21.39 5.21
CA GLU A 380 10.91 -20.06 4.97
C GLU A 380 9.46 -19.95 5.47
N ALA A 381 8.59 -20.89 5.09
CA ALA A 381 7.17 -20.86 5.46
C ALA A 381 6.96 -21.04 6.98
N GLU A 382 7.72 -21.94 7.62
CA GLU A 382 7.63 -22.18 9.07
C GLU A 382 8.07 -20.95 9.86
N LEU A 383 9.21 -20.37 9.50
CA LEU A 383 9.75 -19.18 10.18
C LEU A 383 8.88 -17.95 9.96
N GLY A 384 8.28 -17.80 8.76
CA GLY A 384 7.30 -16.75 8.48
C GLY A 384 6.02 -16.89 9.31
N ASP A 385 5.50 -18.10 9.49
CA ASP A 385 4.33 -18.36 10.32
C ASP A 385 4.59 -18.12 11.82
N LEU A 386 5.72 -18.61 12.34
CA LEU A 386 6.12 -18.37 13.74
C LEU A 386 6.25 -16.87 14.03
N ASP A 387 6.96 -16.15 13.16
CA ASP A 387 7.16 -14.71 13.29
C ASP A 387 5.87 -13.92 13.02
N GLY A 388 4.97 -14.40 12.16
CA GLY A 388 3.67 -13.74 11.93
C GLY A 388 2.76 -13.77 13.17
N LYS A 389 2.93 -14.77 14.05
CA LYS A 389 2.16 -14.90 15.29
C LYS A 389 2.71 -14.05 16.43
N ALA A 390 4.01 -13.77 16.45
CA ALA A 390 4.70 -13.10 17.56
C ALA A 390 5.46 -11.81 17.18
N GLY A 391 5.53 -11.47 15.90
CA GLY A 391 6.34 -10.40 15.30
C GLY A 391 5.64 -9.80 14.07
N ASP A 392 6.40 -9.55 12.99
CA ASP A 392 5.91 -8.96 11.73
C ASP A 392 5.86 -9.93 10.55
N GLY A 393 6.26 -11.19 10.74
CA GLY A 393 6.11 -12.27 9.77
C GLY A 393 7.12 -12.26 8.63
N ASP A 394 8.23 -11.52 8.78
CA ASP A 394 9.23 -11.35 7.74
C ASP A 394 10.45 -12.27 7.90
N LEU A 395 10.57 -12.96 9.04
CA LEU A 395 11.75 -13.75 9.37
C LEU A 395 12.06 -14.84 8.34
N GLY A 396 11.03 -15.52 7.83
CA GLY A 396 11.19 -16.55 6.78
C GLY A 396 11.87 -16.00 5.53
N ALA A 397 11.31 -14.92 4.97
CA ALA A 397 11.88 -14.24 3.81
C ALA A 397 13.28 -13.68 4.10
N SER A 398 13.52 -13.23 5.34
CA SER A 398 14.84 -12.79 5.81
C SER A 398 15.88 -13.91 5.79
N MET A 399 15.51 -15.12 6.24
CA MET A 399 16.40 -16.28 6.23
C MET A 399 16.63 -16.84 4.82
N ALA A 400 15.61 -16.81 3.94
CA ALA A 400 15.77 -17.16 2.53
C ALA A 400 16.77 -16.23 1.80
N ARG A 401 16.70 -14.92 2.05
CA ARG A 401 17.73 -13.97 1.55
C ARG A 401 19.12 -14.28 2.11
N GLY A 402 19.18 -14.67 3.39
CA GLY A 402 20.40 -15.15 4.03
C GLY A 402 20.99 -16.38 3.31
N ALA A 403 20.17 -17.39 3.05
CA ALA A 403 20.55 -18.60 2.32
C ALA A 403 21.09 -18.27 0.92
N ALA A 404 20.42 -17.38 0.18
CA ALA A 404 20.90 -16.91 -1.12
C ALA A 404 22.27 -16.21 -1.00
N ALA A 405 22.49 -15.41 0.05
CA ALA A 405 23.78 -14.76 0.29
C ALA A 405 24.92 -15.76 0.57
N ILE A 406 24.62 -16.83 1.32
CA ILE A 406 25.58 -17.91 1.60
C ILE A 406 25.96 -18.63 0.30
N ARG A 407 24.97 -18.95 -0.55
CA ARG A 407 25.21 -19.63 -1.84
C ARG A 407 25.99 -18.76 -2.83
N ASN A 408 25.90 -17.44 -2.71
CA ASN A 408 26.62 -16.48 -3.55
C ASN A 408 28.06 -16.19 -3.09
N LEU A 409 28.54 -16.84 -2.02
CA LEU A 409 29.93 -16.71 -1.61
C LEU A 409 30.89 -17.28 -2.66
N ALA A 410 31.98 -16.57 -2.90
CA ALA A 410 33.04 -17.03 -3.81
C ALA A 410 33.77 -18.25 -3.21
N ASP A 411 34.37 -19.10 -4.04
CA ASP A 411 35.08 -20.30 -3.56
C ASP A 411 36.20 -19.97 -2.55
N ARG A 412 36.83 -18.78 -2.64
CA ARG A 412 37.83 -18.31 -1.66
C ARG A 412 37.27 -18.17 -0.24
N SER A 413 35.97 -17.95 -0.11
CA SER A 413 35.32 -17.73 1.19
C SER A 413 35.44 -18.98 2.06
N PHE A 414 35.51 -20.16 1.46
CA PHE A 414 35.59 -21.44 2.17
C PHE A 414 37.03 -21.87 2.47
N ALA A 415 38.03 -20.99 2.27
CA ALA A 415 39.44 -21.36 2.42
C ALA A 415 39.83 -21.67 3.86
N THR A 416 39.43 -20.81 4.80
CA THR A 416 39.76 -20.92 6.24
C THR A 416 38.56 -20.52 7.10
N PRO A 417 38.51 -20.92 8.38
CA PRO A 417 37.42 -20.53 9.28
C PRO A 417 37.21 -19.01 9.39
N GLU A 418 38.29 -18.22 9.50
CA GLU A 418 38.20 -16.74 9.56
C GLU A 418 37.56 -16.19 8.29
N THR A 419 38.07 -16.59 7.11
CA THR A 419 37.59 -16.09 5.82
C THR A 419 36.11 -16.39 5.63
N LEU A 420 35.68 -17.62 5.96
CA LEU A 420 34.27 -18.00 5.83
C LEU A 420 33.38 -17.13 6.69
N LEU A 421 33.69 -17.01 7.98
CA LEU A 421 32.85 -16.27 8.91
C LEU A 421 32.82 -14.77 8.60
N ALA A 422 33.94 -14.19 8.17
CA ALA A 422 34.02 -12.78 7.76
C ALA A 422 33.20 -12.50 6.49
N ASP A 423 33.29 -13.37 5.48
CA ASP A 423 32.53 -13.22 4.24
C ASP A 423 31.04 -13.55 4.43
N LEU A 424 30.70 -14.53 5.27
CA LEU A 424 29.31 -14.77 5.71
C LEU A 424 28.74 -13.52 6.37
N SER A 425 29.47 -12.90 7.31
CA SER A 425 29.06 -11.64 7.95
C SER A 425 28.78 -10.54 6.91
N ALA A 426 29.60 -10.45 5.86
CA ALA A 426 29.41 -9.50 4.77
C ALA A 426 28.22 -9.83 3.87
N GLY A 427 28.01 -11.10 3.55
CA GLY A 427 26.87 -11.57 2.78
C GLY A 427 25.56 -11.30 3.53
N VAL A 428 25.45 -11.78 4.77
CA VAL A 428 24.20 -11.69 5.53
C VAL A 428 23.83 -10.26 5.88
N ARG A 429 24.79 -9.37 6.25
CA ARG A 429 24.45 -7.96 6.54
C ARG A 429 23.96 -7.17 5.33
N ARG A 430 24.32 -7.62 4.12
CA ARG A 430 23.87 -6.99 2.85
C ARG A 430 22.52 -7.55 2.43
N ALA A 431 22.27 -8.84 2.65
CA ALA A 431 21.07 -9.52 2.17
C ALA A 431 19.91 -9.51 3.17
N ILE A 432 20.20 -9.53 4.46
CA ILE A 432 19.20 -9.57 5.53
C ILE A 432 19.07 -8.15 6.11
N ALA A 433 17.93 -7.50 5.83
CA ALA A 433 17.54 -6.25 6.46
C ALA A 433 16.94 -6.50 7.86
N GLY A 434 16.51 -5.44 8.55
CA GLY A 434 15.93 -5.56 9.89
C GLY A 434 16.97 -5.88 10.97
N SER A 435 16.53 -6.44 12.11
CA SER A 435 17.40 -6.72 13.26
C SER A 435 18.25 -7.99 13.09
N SER A 436 17.73 -9.01 12.39
CA SER A 436 18.42 -10.29 12.17
C SER A 436 19.75 -10.14 11.43
N GLY A 437 19.83 -9.26 10.43
CA GLY A 437 21.06 -9.03 9.66
C GLY A 437 22.23 -8.55 10.53
N PRO A 438 22.10 -7.43 11.26
CA PRO A 438 23.10 -6.97 12.22
C PRO A 438 23.48 -8.00 13.28
N PHE A 439 22.53 -8.76 13.84
CA PHE A 439 22.82 -9.77 14.85
C PHE A 439 23.68 -10.92 14.32
N TYR A 440 23.30 -11.53 13.19
CA TYR A 440 24.12 -12.57 12.57
C TYR A 440 25.47 -12.02 12.10
N ALA A 441 25.50 -10.82 11.55
CA ALA A 441 26.74 -10.20 11.09
C ALA A 441 27.73 -9.94 12.24
N ALA A 442 27.24 -9.43 13.38
CA ALA A 442 28.05 -9.20 14.57
C ALA A 442 28.56 -10.52 15.18
N ALA A 443 27.69 -11.53 15.27
CA ALA A 443 28.03 -12.87 15.72
C ALA A 443 29.17 -13.48 14.88
N LEU A 444 28.98 -13.53 13.56
CA LEU A 444 29.93 -14.10 12.61
C LEU A 444 31.25 -13.33 12.60
N LEU A 445 31.21 -11.99 12.64
CA LEU A 445 32.43 -11.18 12.65
C LEU A 445 33.23 -11.38 13.94
N ARG A 446 32.56 -11.50 15.09
CA ARG A 446 33.24 -11.75 16.36
C ARG A 446 33.82 -13.16 16.42
N ALA A 447 33.12 -14.16 15.91
CA ALA A 447 33.63 -15.52 15.77
C ALA A 447 34.83 -15.59 14.82
N ALA A 448 34.80 -14.88 13.69
CA ALA A 448 35.93 -14.77 12.76
C ALA A 448 37.18 -14.23 13.47
N GLY A 449 37.02 -13.21 14.32
CA GLY A 449 38.11 -12.65 15.11
C GLY A 449 38.77 -13.64 16.07
N GLN A 450 38.03 -14.63 16.59
CA GLN A 450 38.57 -15.69 17.45
C GLN A 450 39.37 -16.75 16.68
N LEU A 451 39.10 -16.91 15.38
CA LEU A 451 39.72 -17.92 14.51
C LEU A 451 40.78 -17.31 13.58
N ARG A 452 41.21 -16.09 13.86
CA ARG A 452 42.12 -15.33 12.99
C ARG A 452 43.45 -16.05 12.78
N GLY A 453 43.86 -16.16 11.52
CA GLY A 453 45.14 -16.75 11.13
C GLY A 453 45.24 -18.27 11.32
N LEU A 454 44.13 -18.98 11.55
CA LEU A 454 44.11 -20.44 11.67
C LEU A 454 43.73 -21.08 10.33
N ASP A 455 44.56 -22.01 9.85
CA ASP A 455 44.24 -22.84 8.67
C ASP A 455 43.24 -23.97 9.02
N CYS A 456 43.31 -24.45 10.26
CA CYS A 456 42.45 -25.49 10.82
C CYS A 456 42.15 -25.16 12.28
N ALA A 457 40.88 -25.00 12.62
CA ALA A 457 40.43 -24.75 13.98
C ALA A 457 40.04 -26.06 14.68
N THR A 458 40.56 -26.24 15.90
CA THR A 458 40.20 -27.33 16.80
C THR A 458 38.78 -27.17 17.34
N GLU A 459 38.21 -28.25 17.89
CA GLU A 459 36.91 -28.22 18.56
C GLU A 459 36.82 -27.13 19.65
N ALA A 460 37.85 -27.00 20.49
CA ALA A 460 37.87 -25.99 21.55
C ALA A 460 37.89 -24.55 21.00
N GLN A 461 38.55 -24.31 19.86
CA GLN A 461 38.55 -23.01 19.18
C GLN A 461 37.19 -22.69 18.56
N TRP A 462 36.53 -23.67 17.94
CA TRP A 462 35.17 -23.51 17.43
C TRP A 462 34.16 -23.21 18.54
N ARG A 463 34.25 -23.92 19.68
CA ARG A 463 33.39 -23.68 20.83
C ARG A 463 33.60 -22.27 21.41
N THR A 464 34.85 -21.83 21.51
CA THR A 464 35.19 -20.45 21.95
C THR A 464 34.62 -19.40 20.99
N ALA A 465 34.76 -19.62 19.67
CA ALA A 465 34.22 -18.73 18.65
C ALA A 465 32.68 -18.67 18.70
N PHE A 466 32.01 -19.80 18.94
CA PHE A 466 30.57 -19.89 19.10
C PHE A 466 30.06 -19.08 20.30
N LEU A 467 30.72 -19.20 21.47
CA LEU A 467 30.36 -18.40 22.64
C LEU A 467 30.54 -16.90 22.38
N ALA A 468 31.65 -16.53 21.72
CA ALA A 468 31.91 -15.15 21.35
C ALA A 468 30.85 -14.60 20.37
N ALA A 469 30.32 -15.46 19.48
CA ALA A 469 29.21 -15.13 18.58
C ALA A 469 27.92 -14.82 19.36
N ALA A 470 27.55 -15.68 20.32
CA ALA A 470 26.39 -15.47 21.18
C ALA A 470 26.53 -14.19 22.02
N GLN A 471 27.73 -13.93 22.57
CA GLN A 471 27.98 -12.70 23.30
C GLN A 471 27.87 -11.46 22.42
N ALA A 472 28.27 -11.53 21.14
CA ALA A 472 28.10 -10.40 20.21
C ALA A 472 26.63 -10.04 20.00
N ILE A 473 25.74 -11.04 19.94
CA ILE A 473 24.30 -10.81 19.84
C ILE A 473 23.77 -10.17 21.12
N SER A 474 24.18 -10.70 22.28
CA SER A 474 23.79 -10.13 23.59
C SER A 474 24.25 -8.68 23.74
N ASP A 475 25.51 -8.37 23.42
CA ASP A 475 26.05 -7.02 23.50
C ASP A 475 25.36 -6.04 22.56
N LEU A 476 25.03 -6.48 21.33
CA LEU A 476 24.39 -5.63 20.33
C LEU A 476 22.90 -5.40 20.66
N GLY A 477 22.23 -6.43 21.17
CA GLY A 477 20.77 -6.44 21.36
C GLY A 477 20.31 -6.12 22.78
N GLY A 478 21.20 -6.16 23.76
CA GLY A 478 20.89 -6.01 25.19
C GLY A 478 20.09 -7.17 25.79
N ALA A 479 19.90 -8.26 25.04
CA ALA A 479 19.14 -9.44 25.47
C ALA A 479 20.05 -10.49 26.12
N GLY A 480 19.48 -11.32 26.98
CA GLY A 480 20.11 -12.48 27.59
C GLY A 480 19.25 -13.75 27.47
N ARG A 481 19.70 -14.80 28.14
CA ARG A 481 18.92 -16.04 28.29
C ARG A 481 17.63 -15.73 29.06
N GLY A 482 16.51 -16.29 28.59
CA GLY A 482 15.18 -16.08 29.16
C GLY A 482 14.40 -14.94 28.52
N ASP A 483 15.04 -14.11 27.67
CA ASP A 483 14.38 -12.95 27.06
C ASP A 483 13.58 -13.29 25.80
N ARG A 484 13.59 -14.57 25.40
CA ARG A 484 12.91 -15.12 24.23
C ARG A 484 13.50 -14.57 22.93
N THR A 485 14.73 -14.99 22.67
CA THR A 485 15.49 -14.64 21.47
C THR A 485 16.32 -15.82 21.00
N MET A 486 17.08 -15.63 19.92
CA MET A 486 18.08 -16.61 19.46
C MET A 486 19.09 -17.04 20.53
N LEU A 487 19.29 -16.24 21.59
CA LEU A 487 20.16 -16.60 22.73
C LEU A 487 19.62 -17.79 23.54
N ASP A 488 18.30 -18.05 23.49
CA ASP A 488 17.68 -19.19 24.16
C ASP A 488 17.95 -20.53 23.46
N ALA A 489 18.45 -20.49 22.23
CA ALA A 489 19.00 -21.66 21.55
C ALA A 489 20.53 -21.69 21.62
N LEU A 490 21.18 -20.55 21.38
CA LEU A 490 22.65 -20.45 21.36
C LEU A 490 23.28 -20.82 22.70
N LEU A 491 22.84 -20.21 23.81
CA LEU A 491 23.49 -20.40 25.10
C LEU A 491 23.31 -21.84 25.64
N PRO A 492 22.11 -22.46 25.59
CA PRO A 492 21.97 -23.88 25.94
C PRO A 492 22.77 -24.81 25.01
N GLY A 493 22.85 -24.49 23.72
CA GLY A 493 23.68 -25.24 22.78
C GLY A 493 25.16 -25.23 23.17
N HIS A 494 25.71 -24.06 23.51
CA HIS A 494 27.09 -23.96 23.99
C HIS A 494 27.32 -24.70 25.31
N GLU A 495 26.42 -24.57 26.28
CA GLU A 495 26.50 -25.26 27.58
C GLU A 495 26.56 -26.79 27.40
N ALA A 496 25.68 -27.34 26.56
CA ALA A 496 25.67 -28.77 26.26
C ALA A 496 26.92 -29.22 25.49
N TRP A 497 27.43 -28.39 24.58
CA TRP A 497 28.69 -28.65 23.88
C TRP A 497 29.85 -28.78 24.87
N GLN A 498 30.00 -27.80 25.76
CA GLN A 498 31.04 -27.81 26.80
C GLN A 498 30.92 -29.04 27.70
N GLN A 499 29.70 -29.34 28.18
CA GLN A 499 29.44 -30.47 29.06
C GLN A 499 29.78 -31.82 28.40
N ALA A 500 29.41 -32.02 27.14
CA ALA A 500 29.72 -33.25 26.41
C ALA A 500 31.23 -33.43 26.20
N THR A 501 31.94 -32.34 25.89
CA THR A 501 33.41 -32.36 25.77
C THR A 501 34.09 -32.69 27.10
N ASP A 502 33.62 -32.12 28.22
CA ASP A 502 34.16 -32.40 29.56
C ASP A 502 33.94 -33.86 30.00
N GLN A 503 32.92 -34.52 29.45
CA GLN A 503 32.65 -35.95 29.65
C GLN A 503 33.50 -36.86 28.74
N GLY A 504 34.40 -36.29 27.93
CA GLY A 504 35.27 -37.04 27.03
C GLY A 504 34.55 -37.58 25.79
N GLN A 505 33.38 -37.04 25.43
CA GLN A 505 32.75 -37.37 24.16
C GLN A 505 33.60 -36.87 22.98
N ASN A 506 33.52 -37.55 21.85
CA ASN A 506 34.22 -37.09 20.65
C ASN A 506 33.59 -35.78 20.11
N PRO A 507 34.33 -34.96 19.33
CA PRO A 507 33.85 -33.66 18.86
C PRO A 507 32.52 -33.68 18.11
N VAL A 508 32.27 -34.73 17.30
CA VAL A 508 31.03 -34.87 16.53
C VAL A 508 29.85 -35.11 17.47
N ALA A 509 29.98 -36.08 18.40
CA ALA A 509 28.98 -36.36 19.41
C ALA A 509 28.68 -35.15 20.31
N ALA A 510 29.72 -34.39 20.68
CA ALA A 510 29.57 -33.17 21.46
C ALA A 510 28.78 -32.08 20.71
N PHE A 511 29.01 -31.91 19.41
CA PHE A 511 28.23 -30.96 18.59
C PHE A 511 26.78 -31.44 18.35
N PHE A 512 26.54 -32.75 18.23
CA PHE A 512 25.17 -33.29 18.20
C PHE A 512 24.41 -32.97 19.49
N ALA A 513 25.05 -33.11 20.65
CA ALA A 513 24.47 -32.69 21.93
C ALA A 513 24.16 -31.18 21.95
N ALA A 514 25.05 -30.35 21.38
CA ALA A 514 24.84 -28.91 21.22
C ALA A 514 23.61 -28.59 20.37
N ALA A 515 23.46 -29.22 19.20
CA ALA A 515 22.32 -29.01 18.31
C ALA A 515 20.99 -29.47 18.95
N ALA A 516 21.00 -30.59 19.68
CA ALA A 516 19.84 -31.07 20.41
C ALA A 516 19.42 -30.10 21.55
N ALA A 517 20.40 -29.57 22.30
CA ALA A 517 20.13 -28.59 23.35
C ALA A 517 19.64 -27.24 22.79
N ALA A 518 20.18 -26.80 21.66
CA ALA A 518 19.69 -25.60 20.97
C ALA A 518 18.23 -25.76 20.52
N HIS A 519 17.87 -26.93 19.97
CA HIS A 519 16.49 -27.24 19.62
C HIS A 519 15.56 -27.27 20.85
N ALA A 520 15.99 -27.91 21.94
CA ALA A 520 15.23 -27.93 23.18
C ALA A 520 15.03 -26.51 23.75
N GLY A 521 16.06 -25.67 23.72
CA GLY A 521 16.00 -24.26 24.13
C GLY A 521 15.05 -23.44 23.26
N ALA A 522 15.10 -23.63 21.93
CA ALA A 522 14.17 -23.01 20.99
C ALA A 522 12.72 -23.39 21.30
N MET A 523 12.42 -24.66 21.59
CA MET A 523 11.08 -25.09 21.94
C MET A 523 10.64 -24.58 23.32
N ALA A 524 11.54 -24.58 24.31
CA ALA A 524 11.26 -24.06 25.64
C ALA A 524 10.92 -22.55 25.62
N SER A 525 11.41 -21.81 24.62
CA SER A 525 11.11 -20.38 24.45
C SER A 525 9.62 -20.07 24.32
N ALA A 526 8.79 -21.04 23.91
CA ALA A 526 7.34 -20.92 23.90
C ALA A 526 6.74 -20.60 25.27
N THR A 527 7.41 -21.02 26.35
CA THR A 527 6.97 -20.77 27.73
C THR A 527 7.52 -19.48 28.33
N LEU A 528 8.42 -18.79 27.62
CA LEU A 528 9.09 -17.60 28.11
C LEU A 528 8.28 -16.34 27.83
N MET A 529 8.33 -15.43 28.81
CA MET A 529 7.83 -14.07 28.66
C MET A 529 8.82 -13.28 27.78
N PRO A 530 8.44 -12.78 26.59
CA PRO A 530 9.34 -11.98 25.78
C PRO A 530 9.70 -10.67 26.47
N ARG A 531 11.01 -10.45 26.62
CA ARG A 531 11.57 -9.23 27.23
C ARG A 531 12.37 -8.39 26.22
N ALA A 532 12.64 -8.96 25.05
CA ALA A 532 13.31 -8.29 23.95
C ALA A 532 12.58 -8.58 22.62
N GLY A 533 12.96 -7.86 21.57
CA GLY A 533 12.40 -8.02 20.23
C GLY A 533 10.93 -7.60 20.10
N ARG A 534 10.34 -7.81 18.91
CA ARG A 534 8.95 -7.43 18.61
C ARG A 534 7.92 -8.18 19.47
N ALA A 535 8.24 -9.40 19.88
CA ALA A 535 7.39 -10.21 20.75
C ALA A 535 7.13 -9.52 22.11
N SER A 536 8.07 -8.69 22.60
CA SER A 536 7.88 -7.95 23.85
C SER A 536 6.72 -6.93 23.79
N TYR A 537 6.33 -6.48 22.60
CA TYR A 537 5.26 -5.48 22.42
C TYR A 537 3.85 -6.06 22.59
N ILE A 538 3.70 -7.38 22.41
CA ILE A 538 2.41 -8.08 22.54
C ILE A 538 2.26 -8.83 23.86
N GLY A 539 3.31 -8.85 24.70
CA GLY A 539 3.28 -9.40 26.05
C GLY A 539 2.86 -10.87 26.08
N ASP A 540 1.94 -11.21 26.99
CA ASP A 540 1.43 -12.56 27.23
C ASP A 540 0.89 -13.25 25.97
N ARG A 541 0.45 -12.48 24.96
CA ARG A 541 -0.09 -13.03 23.70
C ARG A 541 0.95 -13.79 22.89
N ALA A 542 2.23 -13.58 23.16
CA ALA A 542 3.29 -14.33 22.52
C ALA A 542 3.46 -15.74 23.14
N ILE A 543 3.05 -15.96 24.39
CA ILE A 543 3.27 -17.23 25.11
C ILE A 543 2.52 -18.37 24.40
N GLY A 544 3.16 -19.53 24.32
CA GLY A 544 2.68 -20.73 23.62
C GLY A 544 3.25 -20.90 22.21
N ILE A 545 4.01 -19.93 21.70
CA ILE A 545 4.64 -19.96 20.37
C ILE A 545 6.16 -19.90 20.54
N PRO A 546 6.94 -20.84 20.00
CA PRO A 546 8.39 -20.75 19.99
C PRO A 546 8.90 -19.46 19.33
N ASP A 547 10.02 -18.93 19.81
CA ASP A 547 10.71 -17.81 19.17
C ASP A 547 11.28 -18.20 17.80
N GLY A 548 10.90 -17.46 16.76
CA GLY A 548 11.39 -17.71 15.41
C GLY A 548 12.91 -17.60 15.30
N GLY A 549 13.54 -16.66 16.02
CA GLY A 549 15.00 -16.50 16.03
C GLY A 549 15.73 -17.70 16.65
N ALA A 550 15.22 -18.24 17.76
CA ALA A 550 15.72 -19.45 18.40
C ALA A 550 15.50 -20.69 17.52
N VAL A 551 14.35 -20.80 16.86
CA VAL A 551 14.07 -21.91 15.92
C VAL A 551 15.01 -21.86 14.72
N ALA A 552 15.27 -20.67 14.15
CA ALA A 552 16.26 -20.50 13.08
C ALA A 552 17.65 -20.99 13.52
N VAL A 553 18.06 -20.72 14.78
CA VAL A 553 19.30 -21.26 15.37
C VAL A 553 19.31 -22.78 15.41
N ALA A 554 18.24 -23.38 15.94
CA ALA A 554 18.13 -24.83 15.99
C ALA A 554 18.22 -25.47 14.60
N ILE A 555 17.62 -24.85 13.57
CA ILE A 555 17.64 -25.32 12.18
C ILE A 555 19.07 -25.35 11.63
N TRP A 556 19.80 -24.24 11.69
CA TRP A 556 21.15 -24.22 11.11
C TRP A 556 22.16 -25.04 11.93
N MET A 557 22.00 -25.14 13.26
CA MET A 557 22.85 -26.03 14.07
C MET A 557 22.61 -27.51 13.72
N LYS A 558 21.36 -27.91 13.51
CA LYS A 558 21.00 -29.26 13.06
C LYS A 558 21.58 -29.57 11.68
N ALA A 559 21.56 -28.59 10.76
CA ALA A 559 22.15 -28.75 9.43
C ALA A 559 23.67 -29.00 9.49
N ILE A 560 24.39 -28.26 10.34
CA ILE A 560 25.83 -28.48 10.55
C ILE A 560 26.08 -29.87 11.15
N ALA A 561 25.28 -30.29 12.14
CA ALA A 561 25.43 -31.60 12.76
C ALA A 561 25.29 -32.75 11.76
N GLY A 562 24.33 -32.66 10.83
CA GLY A 562 24.14 -33.66 9.77
C GLY A 562 25.27 -33.73 8.74
N VAL A 563 26.12 -32.69 8.63
CA VAL A 563 27.33 -32.71 7.78
C VAL A 563 28.51 -33.37 8.49
N LEU A 564 28.49 -33.40 9.83
CA LEU A 564 29.55 -33.99 10.65
C LEU A 564 29.38 -35.50 10.89
N GLU A 565 28.19 -36.04 10.60
CA GLU A 565 27.88 -37.48 10.57
C GLU A 565 28.54 -38.17 9.37
#